data_AF-I4DGX5-F1
#
_entry.id   AF-I4DGX5-F1
#
_cell.length_a   1.000
_cell.length_b   1.000
_cell.length_c   1.000
_cell.angle_alpha   90.00
_cell.angle_beta   90.00
_cell.angle_gamma   90.00
#
_symmetry.space_group_name_H-M   'P 1'
#
loop_
_entity.id
_entity.type
_entity.pdbx_description
1 polymer ?
#
loop_
_entity_poly.entity_id
_entity_poly.type
_entity_poly.pdbx_seq_one_letter_code
_entity_poly.pdbx_strand_id
1 'polypeptide(L)'
;VHYVKHLSCAGFVVKEPMVIGHECAGIIDEVGSDVKNLVPGDRVALEPQITCWQCDRCKEGRYNLCPDVKFFATPPVHGSLANQ
;
A
#
# COMPACT_ATOMS: atom_id res chain seq x y z
N VAL A 1 1.15 15.57 1.30
CA VAL A 1 1.55 16.98 1.09
C VAL A 1 2.41 17.16 -0.15
N HIS A 2 3.51 16.42 -0.34
CA HIS A 2 4.41 16.56 -1.49
C HIS A 2 3.72 16.35 -2.85
N TYR A 3 3.05 15.21 -3.06
CA TYR A 3 2.40 14.91 -4.34
C TYR A 3 1.27 15.88 -4.71
N VAL A 4 0.52 16.40 -3.74
CA VAL A 4 -0.54 17.39 -3.99
C VAL A 4 0.04 18.74 -4.41
N LYS A 5 1.20 19.14 -3.85
CA LYS A 5 1.79 20.46 -4.11
C LYS A 5 2.75 20.49 -5.29
N HIS A 6 3.47 19.40 -5.52
CA HIS A 6 4.64 19.36 -6.42
C HIS A 6 4.56 18.22 -7.44
N LEU A 7 3.51 17.39 -7.39
CA LEU A 7 3.38 16.18 -8.21
C LEU A 7 4.59 15.25 -8.14
N SER A 8 5.42 15.37 -7.10
CA SER A 8 6.62 14.57 -6.92
C SER A 8 7.08 14.52 -5.46
N CYS A 9 7.86 13.49 -5.14
CA CYS A 9 8.56 13.31 -3.87
C CYS A 9 9.85 12.52 -4.14
N ALA A 10 11.01 13.11 -3.87
CA ALA A 10 12.31 12.55 -4.27
C ALA A 10 12.33 12.15 -5.77
N GLY A 11 12.68 10.90 -6.09
CA GLY A 11 12.68 10.39 -7.47
C GLY A 11 11.31 9.99 -8.02
N PHE A 12 10.25 10.05 -7.21
CA PHE A 12 8.91 9.64 -7.62
C PHE A 12 8.12 10.80 -8.19
N VAL A 13 7.67 10.66 -9.44
CA VAL A 13 6.90 11.68 -10.17
C VAL A 13 5.53 11.11 -10.51
N VAL A 14 4.48 11.87 -10.19
CA VAL A 14 3.10 11.55 -10.56
C VAL A 14 2.92 11.86 -12.04
N LYS A 15 2.72 10.82 -12.86
CA LYS A 15 2.52 10.95 -14.31
C LYS A 15 1.06 10.82 -14.73
N GLU A 16 0.23 10.23 -13.88
CA GLU A 16 -1.19 9.97 -14.10
C GLU A 16 -1.98 10.24 -12.80
N PRO A 17 -3.30 10.47 -12.85
CA PRO A 17 -4.12 10.66 -11.65
C PRO A 17 -3.94 9.52 -10.64
N MET A 18 -3.80 9.87 -9.36
CA MET A 18 -3.49 8.90 -8.32
C MET A 18 -4.18 9.26 -7.00
N VAL A 19 -4.84 8.29 -6.37
CA VAL A 19 -5.30 8.42 -4.97
C VAL A 19 -4.09 8.58 -4.05
N ILE A 20 -4.18 9.46 -3.05
CA ILE A 20 -3.10 9.71 -2.07
C ILE A 20 -3.38 9.00 -0.73
N GLY A 21 -2.46 9.11 0.24
CA GLY A 21 -2.62 8.54 1.59
C GLY A 21 -2.10 7.11 1.72
N HIS A 22 -1.44 6.81 2.82
CA HIS A 22 -0.86 5.49 3.12
C HIS A 22 -0.87 5.14 4.62
N GLU A 23 -1.54 5.97 5.42
CA GLU A 23 -1.74 5.72 6.85
C GLU A 23 -3.25 5.64 7.03
N CYS A 24 -3.79 4.42 7.11
CA CYS A 24 -5.23 4.23 7.26
C CYS A 24 -5.57 3.04 8.15
N ALA A 25 -6.81 3.07 8.60
CA ALA A 25 -7.50 1.96 9.23
C ALA A 25 -8.90 1.89 8.63
N GLY A 26 -9.55 0.74 8.72
CA GLY A 26 -10.85 0.53 8.10
C GLY A 26 -11.59 -0.68 8.68
N ILE A 27 -12.75 -0.94 8.09
CA ILE A 27 -13.54 -2.13 8.33
C ILE A 27 -13.51 -2.96 7.05
N ILE A 28 -13.27 -4.26 7.16
CA ILE A 28 -13.26 -5.15 6.00
C ILE A 28 -14.69 -5.27 5.45
N ASP A 29 -14.88 -4.93 4.18
CA ASP A 29 -16.16 -5.10 3.48
C ASP A 29 -16.28 -6.52 2.87
N GLU A 30 -15.21 -7.00 2.24
CA GLU A 30 -15.13 -8.34 1.65
C GLU A 30 -13.72 -8.94 1.78
N VAL A 31 -13.62 -10.27 1.65
CA VAL A 31 -12.35 -11.01 1.61
C VAL A 31 -12.35 -12.00 0.44
N GLY A 32 -11.16 -12.25 -0.14
CA GLY A 32 -10.99 -13.28 -1.15
C GLY A 32 -11.16 -14.70 -0.58
N SER A 33 -11.45 -15.67 -1.44
CA SER A 33 -11.77 -17.06 -1.04
C SER A 33 -10.67 -17.79 -0.27
N ASP A 34 -9.41 -17.38 -0.45
CA ASP A 34 -8.26 -18.01 0.19
C ASP A 34 -7.90 -17.40 1.56
N VAL A 35 -8.57 -16.31 1.96
CA VAL A 35 -8.35 -15.64 3.25
C VAL A 35 -9.04 -16.44 4.36
N LYS A 36 -8.29 -16.82 5.41
CA LYS A 36 -8.78 -17.70 6.49
C LYS A 36 -8.78 -17.04 7.87
N ASN A 37 -8.12 -15.90 8.00
CA ASN A 37 -7.77 -15.28 9.28
C ASN A 37 -8.37 -13.88 9.47
N LEU A 38 -9.16 -13.40 8.51
CA LEU A 38 -9.87 -12.13 8.53
C LEU A 38 -11.27 -12.34 7.97
N VAL A 39 -12.24 -11.61 8.48
CA VAL A 39 -13.64 -11.69 8.02
C VAL A 39 -14.24 -10.30 7.80
N PRO A 40 -15.28 -10.17 6.94
CA PRO A 40 -16.05 -8.93 6.85
C PRO A 40 -16.52 -8.44 8.22
N GLY A 41 -16.38 -7.13 8.47
CA GLY A 41 -16.68 -6.49 9.74
C GLY A 41 -15.49 -6.31 10.68
N ASP A 42 -14.36 -6.98 10.44
CA ASP A 42 -13.14 -6.78 11.23
C ASP A 42 -12.61 -5.35 11.08
N ARG A 43 -12.19 -4.75 12.21
CA ARG A 43 -11.47 -3.47 12.23
C ARG A 43 -9.97 -3.71 12.09
N VAL A 44 -9.36 -3.11 11.09
CA VAL A 44 -7.95 -3.34 10.76
C VAL A 44 -7.19 -2.02 10.60
N ALA A 45 -5.90 -2.06 10.97
CA ALA A 45 -4.92 -1.11 10.48
C ALA A 45 -4.28 -1.69 9.21
N LEU A 46 -4.04 -0.85 8.20
CA LEU A 46 -3.46 -1.29 6.94
C LEU A 46 -1.95 -1.06 6.94
N GLU A 47 -1.18 -2.11 6.68
CA GLU A 47 0.23 -1.98 6.34
C GLU A 47 0.37 -1.56 4.86
N PRO A 48 0.97 -0.41 4.54
CA PRO A 48 0.93 0.15 3.17
C PRO A 48 1.86 -0.55 2.17
N GLN A 49 2.63 -1.53 2.63
CA GLN A 49 3.65 -2.23 1.86
C GLN A 49 3.14 -3.58 1.37
N ILE A 50 3.06 -3.76 0.06
CA ILE A 50 2.86 -5.05 -0.57
C ILE A 50 4.20 -5.50 -1.15
N THR A 51 4.75 -6.59 -0.61
CA THR A 51 6.07 -7.10 -1.00
C THR A 51 5.95 -8.40 -1.81
N CYS A 52 7.03 -8.79 -2.51
CA CYS A 52 7.00 -9.98 -3.36
C CYS A 52 7.09 -11.30 -2.60
N TRP A 53 7.51 -11.28 -1.33
CA TRP A 53 7.72 -12.46 -0.47
C TRP A 53 8.70 -13.53 -0.99
N GLN A 54 9.45 -13.24 -2.06
CA GLN A 54 10.29 -14.22 -2.77
C GLN A 54 11.77 -13.81 -2.87
N CYS A 55 12.09 -12.52 -2.76
CA CYS A 55 13.47 -12.03 -2.83
C CYS A 55 14.25 -12.26 -1.53
N ASP A 56 15.57 -12.10 -1.58
CA ASP A 56 16.46 -12.32 -0.42
C ASP A 56 16.08 -11.44 0.77
N ARG A 57 15.74 -10.16 0.53
CA ARG A 57 15.30 -9.25 1.60
C ARG A 57 14.04 -9.74 2.30
N CYS A 58 13.07 -10.27 1.56
CA CYS A 58 11.87 -10.84 2.17
C CYS A 58 12.18 -12.09 2.98
N LYS A 59 13.01 -13.00 2.43
CA LYS A 59 13.43 -14.25 3.10
C LYS A 59 14.27 -14.01 4.36
N GLU A 60 15.05 -12.93 4.38
CA GLU A 60 15.80 -12.45 5.56
C GLU A 60 14.91 -11.79 6.63
N GLY A 61 13.59 -11.67 6.41
CA GLY A 61 12.67 -10.93 7.29
C GLY A 61 12.80 -9.42 7.18
N ARG A 62 13.53 -8.91 6.19
CA ARG A 62 13.74 -7.48 5.88
C ARG A 62 12.88 -7.06 4.70
N TYR A 63 11.62 -7.49 4.67
CA TYR A 63 10.71 -7.27 3.54
C TYR A 63 10.49 -5.78 3.24
N ASN A 64 10.69 -4.90 4.22
CA ASN A 64 10.65 -3.45 4.03
C ASN A 64 11.71 -2.91 3.06
N LEU A 65 12.71 -3.73 2.71
CA LEU A 65 13.74 -3.46 1.71
C LEU A 65 13.50 -4.24 0.41
N CYS A 66 12.30 -4.80 0.21
CA CYS A 66 11.96 -5.50 -1.02
C CYS A 66 12.12 -4.55 -2.22
N PRO A 67 12.90 -4.92 -3.26
CA PRO A 67 13.10 -4.08 -4.43
C PRO A 67 11.81 -3.93 -5.27
N ASP A 68 10.89 -4.89 -5.16
CA ASP A 68 9.62 -4.93 -5.88
C ASP A 68 8.44 -4.45 -5.02
N VAL A 69 8.71 -3.72 -3.94
CA VAL A 69 7.67 -3.23 -3.05
C VAL A 69 6.71 -2.30 -3.79
N LYS A 70 5.40 -2.57 -3.65
CA LYS A 70 4.35 -1.64 -4.01
C LYS A 70 3.91 -0.94 -2.73
N PHE A 71 4.14 0.37 -2.67
CA PHE A 71 3.85 1.18 -1.50
C PHE A 71 2.70 2.15 -1.81
N PHE A 72 1.65 2.14 -0.99
CA PHE A 72 0.48 2.99 -1.19
C PHE A 72 0.84 4.48 -1.31
N ALA A 73 0.21 5.19 -2.24
CA ALA A 73 0.52 6.58 -2.56
C ALA A 73 1.99 6.86 -2.95
N THR A 74 2.71 5.87 -3.49
CA THR A 74 3.98 6.05 -4.19
C THR A 74 3.77 5.72 -5.67
N PRO A 75 3.92 6.69 -6.60
CA PRO A 75 3.66 6.47 -8.02
C PRO A 75 4.39 5.22 -8.56
N PRO A 76 3.71 4.33 -9.30
CA PRO A 76 2.34 4.48 -9.86
C PRO A 76 1.20 3.92 -8.98
N VAL A 77 1.45 3.59 -7.71
CA VAL A 77 0.51 2.87 -6.85
C VAL A 77 -0.47 3.84 -6.16
N HIS A 78 -1.76 3.59 -6.31
CA HIS A 78 -2.82 4.32 -5.60
C HIS A 78 -2.68 4.21 -4.06
N GLY A 79 -3.09 5.26 -3.37
CA GLY A 79 -3.19 5.32 -1.93
C GLY A 79 -4.56 4.93 -1.37
N SER A 80 -4.78 5.25 -0.10
CA SER A 80 -5.96 4.87 0.68
C SER A 80 -6.86 6.01 1.15
N LEU A 81 -6.61 7.26 0.73
CA LEU A 81 -7.50 8.39 1.01
C LEU A 81 -8.70 8.38 0.04
N ALA A 82 -9.53 7.35 0.18
CA ALA A 82 -10.76 7.11 -0.57
C ALA A 82 -11.76 6.39 0.33
N ASN A 83 -13.05 6.48 0.00
CA ASN A 83 -14.10 5.77 0.73
C ASN A 83 -14.39 4.38 0.13
N GLN A 84 -13.94 4.13 -1.11
CA GLN A 84 -13.97 2.88 -1.86
C GLN A 84 -12.82 2.89 -2.86
#